data_AF-Q6S962-F1
#
_entry.id   AF-Q6S962-F1
#
_cell.length_a   1.000
_cell.length_b   1.000
_cell.length_c   1.000
_cell.angle_alpha   90.00
_cell.angle_beta   90.00
_cell.angle_gamma   90.00
#
_symmetry.space_group_name_H-M   'P 1'
#
loop_
_entity.id
_entity.type
_entity.pdbx_description
1 polymer ?
#
loop_
_entity_poly.entity_id
_entity_poly.type
_entity_poly.pdbx_seq_one_letter_code
_entity_poly.pdbx_strand_id
1 'polypeptide(L)'
;VPDMLKDSIHWKKKLEKCLKNGSKIKCTDRCKTPCDCFEKWVGQKEKEWKPIKQHFYKQDDIVKEVRLFKLTHDYVLEGVLKLDVLLTSIKGGYGKPEDIKRIEALLKETGVGGGKDNTTIDKLL
;
A
#
# COMPACT_ATOMS: atom_id res chain seq x y z
N VAL A 1 -1.87 1.70 -7.06
CA VAL A 1 -0.95 1.90 -5.90
C VAL A 1 -0.99 3.33 -5.35
N PRO A 2 -0.83 4.40 -6.13
CA PRO A 2 -0.82 5.78 -5.59
C PRO A 2 -2.09 6.16 -4.81
N ASP A 3 -3.26 5.77 -5.31
CA ASP A 3 -4.54 6.07 -4.64
C ASP A 3 -4.70 5.31 -3.32
N MET A 4 -4.28 4.04 -3.27
CA MET A 4 -4.27 3.25 -2.03
C MET A 4 -3.41 3.93 -0.95
N LEU A 5 -2.22 4.43 -1.30
CA LEU A 5 -1.32 5.09 -0.34
C LEU A 5 -1.90 6.41 0.17
N LYS A 6 -2.58 7.17 -0.70
CA LYS A 6 -3.29 8.39 -0.31
C LYS A 6 -4.44 8.06 0.64
N ASP A 7 -5.22 7.03 0.34
CA ASP A 7 -6.31 6.56 1.19
C ASP A 7 -5.78 6.10 2.56
N SER A 8 -4.68 5.36 2.63
CA SER A 8 -4.05 4.94 3.90
C SER A 8 -3.68 6.14 4.79
N ILE A 9 -3.15 7.22 4.21
CA ILE A 9 -2.86 8.47 4.95
C ILE A 9 -4.13 9.13 5.44
N HIS A 10 -5.17 9.17 4.60
CA HIS A 10 -6.46 9.73 4.98
C HIS A 10 -7.07 8.97 6.15
N TRP A 11 -7.05 7.63 6.09
CA TRP A 11 -7.52 6.75 7.16
C TRP A 11 -6.73 6.94 8.44
N LYS A 12 -5.39 6.96 8.40
CA LYS A 12 -4.55 7.22 9.58
C LYS A 12 -4.97 8.52 10.27
N LYS A 13 -5.09 9.63 9.53
CA LYS A 13 -5.53 10.92 10.09
C LYS A 13 -6.95 10.86 10.68
N LYS A 14 -7.86 10.15 10.02
CA LYS A 14 -9.26 10.03 10.44
C LYS A 14 -9.40 9.20 11.71
N LEU A 15 -8.67 8.08 11.80
CA LEU A 15 -8.64 7.21 12.97
C LEU A 15 -7.91 7.85 14.14
N GLU A 16 -6.79 8.55 13.93
CA GLU A 16 -6.11 9.33 14.97
C GLU A 16 -7.05 10.36 15.62
N LYS A 17 -7.84 11.07 14.81
CA LYS A 17 -8.86 12.00 15.33
C LYS A 17 -9.95 11.29 16.11
N CYS A 18 -10.36 10.10 15.67
CA CYS A 18 -11.33 9.26 16.38
C CYS A 18 -10.83 8.87 17.77
N LEU A 19 -9.57 8.42 17.85
CA LEU A 19 -8.93 7.95 19.08
C LEU A 19 -8.63 9.10 20.05
N LYS A 20 -8.19 10.27 19.56
CA LYS A 20 -7.83 11.42 20.41
C LYS A 20 -9.02 12.15 21.01
N ASN A 21 -10.10 12.33 20.25
CA ASN A 21 -11.16 13.25 20.66
C ASN A 21 -12.37 12.57 21.31
N GLY A 22 -12.48 11.23 21.28
CA GLY A 22 -13.67 10.50 21.75
C GLY A 22 -14.98 10.96 21.08
N SER A 23 -14.88 11.84 20.08
CA SER A 23 -16.00 12.55 19.50
C SER A 23 -16.65 11.64 18.49
N LYS A 24 -17.98 11.55 18.55
CA LYS A 24 -18.80 10.83 17.56
C LYS A 24 -18.45 11.35 16.17
N ILE A 25 -17.51 10.70 15.48
CA ILE A 25 -17.29 10.93 14.06
C ILE A 25 -18.63 10.64 13.40
N LYS A 26 -19.18 11.61 12.66
CA LYS A 26 -20.44 11.44 11.95
C LYS A 26 -20.30 10.22 11.03
N CYS A 27 -20.95 9.13 11.43
CA CYS A 27 -21.06 7.91 10.66
C CYS A 27 -21.98 8.18 9.46
N THR A 28 -21.64 7.62 8.31
CA THR A 28 -22.58 7.57 7.18
C THR A 28 -23.48 6.36 7.37
N ASP A 29 -24.66 6.33 6.75
CA ASP A 29 -25.61 5.20 6.87
C ASP A 29 -25.02 3.84 6.42
N ARG A 30 -23.85 3.84 5.77
CA ARG A 30 -23.15 2.65 5.28
C ARG A 30 -22.26 1.96 6.33
N CYS A 31 -21.87 2.64 7.42
CA CYS A 31 -20.98 2.10 8.45
C CYS A 31 -21.37 2.62 9.84
N LYS A 32 -21.42 1.74 10.86
CA LYS A 32 -21.81 2.13 12.22
C LYS A 32 -20.67 2.84 12.95
N THR A 33 -19.41 2.53 12.62
CA THR A 33 -18.23 3.24 13.11
C THR A 33 -17.21 3.53 12.00
N PRO A 34 -16.33 4.53 12.17
CA PRO A 34 -15.19 4.75 11.29
C PRO A 34 -14.25 3.52 11.20
N CYS A 35 -14.15 2.73 12.27
CA CYS A 35 -13.35 1.51 12.31
C CYS A 35 -13.95 0.43 11.39
N ASP A 36 -15.26 0.19 11.45
CA ASP A 36 -15.94 -0.79 10.56
C ASP A 36 -15.73 -0.44 9.08
N CYS A 37 -15.73 0.87 8.81
CA CYS A 37 -15.57 1.42 7.47
C CYS A 37 -14.11 1.27 6.98
N PHE A 38 -13.15 1.42 7.88
CA PHE A 38 -11.74 1.15 7.60
C PHE A 38 -11.50 -0.35 7.37
N GLU A 39 -12.03 -1.22 8.23
CA GLU A 39 -11.93 -2.67 8.07
C GLU A 39 -12.53 -3.15 6.74
N LYS A 40 -13.71 -2.64 6.37
CA LYS A 40 -14.31 -2.90 5.04
C LYS A 40 -13.42 -2.41 3.89
N TRP A 41 -12.79 -1.25 4.04
CA TRP A 41 -11.87 -0.71 3.04
C TRP A 41 -10.63 -1.61 2.91
N VAL A 42 -10.02 -2.05 4.02
CA VAL A 42 -8.89 -2.99 4.01
C VAL A 42 -9.28 -4.28 3.28
N GLY A 43 -10.40 -4.90 3.65
CA GLY A 43 -10.87 -6.13 3.00
C GLY A 43 -11.21 -5.95 1.51
N GLN A 44 -11.59 -4.75 1.06
CA GLN A 44 -11.72 -4.45 -0.37
C GLN A 44 -10.35 -4.36 -1.05
N LYS A 45 -9.38 -3.70 -0.42
CA LYS A 45 -8.03 -3.56 -0.98
C LYS A 45 -7.25 -4.86 -1.03
N GLU A 46 -7.43 -5.77 -0.07
CA GLU A 46 -6.88 -7.13 -0.16
C GLU A 46 -7.43 -7.88 -1.38
N LYS A 47 -8.74 -7.76 -1.63
CA LYS A 47 -9.42 -8.38 -2.79
C LYS A 47 -8.99 -7.78 -4.12
N GLU A 48 -8.67 -6.48 -4.16
CA GLU A 48 -8.08 -5.82 -5.33
C GLU A 48 -6.61 -6.21 -5.52
N TRP A 49 -5.84 -6.33 -4.44
CA TRP A 49 -4.41 -6.57 -4.48
C TRP A 49 -4.05 -7.99 -4.91
N LYS A 50 -4.81 -8.99 -4.44
CA LYS A 50 -4.60 -10.40 -4.79
C LYS A 50 -4.55 -10.66 -6.31
N PRO A 51 -5.54 -10.25 -7.13
CA PRO A 51 -5.49 -10.46 -8.58
C PRO A 51 -4.38 -9.63 -9.26
N ILE A 52 -4.01 -8.47 -8.72
CA ILE A 52 -2.86 -7.69 -9.24
C ILE A 52 -1.57 -8.50 -9.06
N LYS A 53 -1.33 -9.05 -7.87
CA LYS A 53 -0.20 -9.95 -7.64
C LYS A 53 -0.26 -11.13 -8.60
N GLN A 54 -1.40 -11.82 -8.68
CA GLN A 54 -1.54 -12.98 -9.59
C GLN A 54 -1.23 -12.63 -11.04
N HIS A 55 -1.70 -11.48 -11.53
CA HIS A 55 -1.36 -11.03 -12.87
C HIS A 55 0.13 -10.73 -13.01
N PHE A 56 0.75 -10.12 -11.99
CA PHE A 56 2.19 -9.86 -11.97
C PHE A 56 3.02 -11.15 -12.11
N TYR A 57 2.63 -12.22 -11.40
CA TYR A 57 3.28 -13.54 -11.47
C TYR A 57 3.08 -14.29 -12.80
N LYS A 58 2.19 -13.83 -13.67
CA LYS A 58 1.98 -14.42 -15.01
C LYS A 58 2.93 -13.84 -16.07
N GLN A 59 3.71 -12.83 -15.73
CA GLN A 59 4.65 -12.19 -16.65
C GLN A 59 5.94 -13.03 -16.71
N ASP A 60 5.99 -14.00 -17.62
CA ASP A 60 7.11 -14.95 -17.75
C ASP A 60 8.41 -14.27 -18.21
N ASP A 61 8.32 -13.14 -18.91
CA ASP A 61 9.43 -12.34 -19.41
C ASP A 61 10.24 -11.63 -18.32
N ILE A 62 9.69 -11.55 -17.11
CA ILE A 62 10.38 -11.04 -15.92
C ILE A 62 11.42 -12.05 -15.43
N VAL A 63 11.16 -13.36 -15.56
CA VAL A 63 12.06 -14.38 -15.02
C VAL A 63 13.28 -14.50 -15.91
N LYS A 64 14.42 -14.04 -15.42
CA LYS A 64 15.69 -14.05 -16.16
C LYS A 64 16.76 -14.76 -15.36
N GLU A 65 17.42 -15.70 -16.01
CA GLU A 65 18.56 -16.42 -15.43
C GLU A 65 19.83 -15.96 -16.15
N VAL A 66 20.67 -15.22 -15.44
CA VAL A 66 21.93 -14.69 -15.95
C VAL A 66 23.06 -15.19 -15.07
N ARG A 67 23.74 -16.24 -15.53
CA ARG A 67 24.85 -16.91 -14.81
C ARG A 67 24.42 -17.32 -13.38
N LEU A 68 25.03 -16.75 -12.35
CA LEU A 68 24.72 -17.03 -10.94
C LEU A 68 23.52 -16.24 -10.40
N PHE A 69 22.88 -15.41 -11.22
CA PHE A 69 21.77 -14.57 -10.79
C PHE A 69 20.46 -15.03 -11.42
N LYS A 70 19.47 -15.35 -10.58
CA LYS A 70 18.10 -15.65 -11.01
C LYS A 70 17.18 -14.53 -10.55
N LEU A 71 16.71 -13.74 -11.49
CA LEU A 71 15.71 -12.71 -11.28
C LEU A 71 14.34 -13.40 -11.23
N THR A 72 13.69 -13.39 -10.07
CA THR A 72 12.37 -13.99 -9.84
C THR A 72 11.29 -12.92 -9.78
N HIS A 73 10.02 -13.30 -9.97
CA HIS A 73 8.90 -12.39 -9.73
C HIS A 73 8.95 -11.74 -8.35
N ASP A 74 9.27 -12.51 -7.31
CA ASP A 74 9.38 -12.00 -5.94
C ASP A 74 10.44 -10.90 -5.83
N TYR A 75 11.62 -11.13 -6.40
CA TYR A 75 12.72 -10.17 -6.35
C TYR A 75 12.36 -8.87 -7.09
N VAL A 76 11.70 -8.98 -8.24
CA VAL A 76 11.27 -7.80 -9.01
C VAL A 76 10.12 -7.09 -8.33
N LEU A 77 9.12 -7.82 -7.83
CA LEU A 77 7.98 -7.25 -7.12
C LEU A 77 8.44 -6.51 -5.87
N GLU A 78 9.38 -7.10 -5.11
CA GLU A 78 10.02 -6.43 -3.99
C GLU A 78 10.74 -5.17 -4.46
N GLY A 79 11.56 -5.27 -5.51
CA GLY A 79 12.30 -4.14 -6.07
C GLY A 79 11.42 -2.96 -6.50
N VAL A 80 10.31 -3.20 -7.18
CA VAL A 80 9.38 -2.13 -7.62
C VAL A 80 8.54 -1.56 -6.49
N LEU A 81 8.37 -2.31 -5.40
CA LEU A 81 7.68 -1.88 -4.17
C LEU A 81 8.63 -1.34 -3.09
N LYS A 82 9.94 -1.25 -3.38
CA LYS A 82 10.89 -0.56 -2.50
C LYS A 82 10.56 0.92 -2.43
N LEU A 83 10.85 1.48 -1.26
CA LEU A 83 10.46 2.84 -0.87
C LEU A 83 10.89 3.90 -1.89
N ASP A 84 12.15 3.86 -2.32
CA ASP A 84 12.77 4.82 -3.23
C ASP A 84 12.15 4.78 -4.64
N VAL A 85 11.96 3.56 -5.18
CA VAL A 85 11.33 3.36 -6.50
C VAL A 85 9.87 3.81 -6.46
N LEU A 86 9.13 3.36 -5.45
CA LEU A 86 7.71 3.65 -5.28
C LEU A 86 7.44 5.15 -5.07
N LEU A 87 8.26 5.84 -4.27
CA LEU A 87 8.16 7.30 -4.10
C LEU A 87 8.47 8.05 -5.40
N THR A 88 9.42 7.56 -6.20
CA THR A 88 9.76 8.16 -7.50
C THR A 88 8.59 8.04 -8.47
N SER A 89 7.96 6.86 -8.57
CA SER A 89 6.78 6.65 -9.40
C SER A 89 5.58 7.50 -8.96
N ILE A 90 5.40 7.72 -7.65
CA ILE A 90 4.32 8.58 -7.12
C ILE A 90 4.59 10.06 -7.39
N LYS A 91 5.84 10.51 -7.23
CA LYS A 91 6.27 11.90 -7.54
C LYS A 91 5.99 12.25 -9.00
N GLY A 92 6.33 11.35 -9.92
CA GLY A 92 6.20 11.58 -11.36
C GLY A 92 4.75 11.68 -11.87
N GLY A 93 3.78 11.06 -11.17
CA GLY A 93 2.38 11.00 -11.64
C GLY A 93 1.35 11.76 -10.79
N TYR A 94 1.60 11.99 -9.49
CA TYR A 94 0.52 12.31 -8.54
C TYR A 94 0.88 13.26 -7.38
N GLY A 95 2.09 13.84 -7.39
CA GLY A 95 2.71 14.36 -6.16
C GLY A 95 2.46 15.84 -5.85
N LYS A 96 1.53 16.15 -4.95
CA LYS A 96 1.70 17.35 -4.10
C LYS A 96 2.85 17.07 -3.11
N PRO A 97 3.80 18.00 -2.91
CA PRO A 97 4.98 17.76 -2.06
C PRO A 97 4.64 17.30 -0.64
N GLU A 98 3.52 17.76 -0.08
CA GLU A 98 3.06 17.38 1.25
C GLU A 98 2.56 15.93 1.31
N ASP A 99 1.86 15.45 0.28
CA ASP A 99 1.34 14.09 0.24
C ASP A 99 2.51 13.11 0.13
N ILE A 100 3.52 13.42 -0.67
CA ILE A 100 4.75 12.61 -0.80
C ILE A 100 5.46 12.47 0.54
N LYS A 101 5.66 13.57 1.29
CA LYS A 101 6.29 13.52 2.62
C LYS A 101 5.52 12.64 3.59
N ARG A 102 4.18 12.66 3.53
CA ARG A 102 3.32 11.83 4.38
C ARG A 102 3.36 10.35 3.97
N ILE A 103 3.41 10.06 2.66
CA ILE A 103 3.58 8.70 2.13
C ILE A 103 4.93 8.13 2.58
N GLU A 104 6.00 8.90 2.44
CA GLU A 104 7.32 8.49 2.90
C GLU A 104 7.35 8.18 4.39
N ALA A 105 6.74 9.02 5.22
CA ALA A 105 6.64 8.77 6.66
C ALA A 105 5.84 7.50 6.97
N LEU A 106 4.68 7.30 6.31
CA LEU A 106 3.86 6.11 6.49
C LEU A 106 4.65 4.83 6.17
N LEU A 107 5.33 4.80 5.01
CA LEU A 107 6.06 3.62 4.57
C LEU A 107 7.28 3.30 5.45
N LYS A 108 7.95 4.33 6.02
CA LYS A 108 9.03 4.13 7.00
C LYS A 108 8.54 3.50 8.29
N GLU A 109 7.35 3.88 8.76
CA GLU A 109 6.74 3.31 9.97
C GLU A 109 6.26 1.87 9.76
N THR A 110 5.64 1.57 8.60
CA THR A 110 5.13 0.22 8.28
C THR A 110 6.27 -0.78 8.03
N GLY A 111 7.43 -0.30 7.61
CA GLY A 111 8.57 -1.12 7.23
C GLY A 111 8.41 -1.72 5.83
N VAL A 112 9.54 -2.04 5.20
CA VAL A 112 9.56 -2.65 3.86
C VAL A 112 9.45 -4.17 4.02
N GLY A 113 8.58 -4.79 3.24
CA GLY A 113 8.43 -6.24 3.21
C GLY A 113 9.21 -6.89 2.06
N GLY A 114 9.49 -8.19 2.16
CA GLY A 114 10.13 -8.99 1.10
C GLY A 114 9.44 -10.34 0.94
N GLY A 115 9.17 -10.73 -0.31
CA GLY A 115 8.51 -11.99 -0.69
C GLY A 115 7.05 -11.87 -1.13
N LYS A 116 6.52 -12.97 -1.69
CA LYS A 116 5.21 -13.07 -2.36
C LYS A 116 4.00 -12.61 -1.55
N ASP A 117 4.02 -12.90 -0.25
CA ASP A 117 2.91 -12.62 0.68
C ASP A 117 3.32 -11.65 1.80
N ASN A 118 4.44 -10.96 1.62
CA ASN A 118 5.00 -10.02 2.59
C ASN A 118 5.58 -8.81 1.86
N THR A 119 4.90 -8.30 0.84
CA THR A 119 5.32 -7.05 0.17
C THR A 119 5.04 -5.84 1.05
N THR A 120 5.58 -4.67 0.69
CA THR A 120 5.23 -3.38 1.33
C THR A 120 3.73 -3.12 1.36
N ILE A 121 2.99 -3.54 0.33
CA ILE A 121 1.53 -3.39 0.27
C ILE A 121 0.84 -4.39 1.19
N ASP A 122 1.34 -5.63 1.29
CA ASP A 122 0.80 -6.63 2.22
C ASP A 122 0.99 -6.22 3.69
N LYS A 123 1.99 -5.39 4.01
CA LYS A 123 2.17 -4.84 5.36
C LYS A 123 1.28 -3.62 5.67
N LEU A 124 0.80 -2.95 4.62
CA LEU A 124 -0.07 -1.77 4.74
C LEU A 124 -1.55 -2.13 4.87
N LEU A 125 -1.93 -3.31 4.39
CA LEU A 125 -3.27 -3.90 4.50
C LEU A 125 -3.34 -4.76 5.75
#